data_AF-X0PZT8-F1
#
_entry.id   AF-X0PZT8-F1
#
_cell.length_a   1.000
_cell.length_b   1.000
_cell.length_c   1.000
_cell.angle_alpha   90.00
_cell.angle_beta   90.00
_cell.angle_gamma   90.00
#
_symmetry.space_group_name_H-M   'P 1'
#
loop_
_entity.id
_entity.type
_entity.pdbx_description
1 polymer ?
#
loop_
_entity_poly.entity_id
_entity_poly.type
_entity_poly.pdbx_seq_one_letter_code
_entity_poly.pdbx_strand_id
1 'polypeptide(L)'
;MTSTGSMVGLFAGIGGLELGLREHGWNTELLCEIDPGAQAVLRTRFTDVPVHSDVTKLRSLPQDIELVAAGFPCQDLSQAGRTAGITGSRSGLVDEVFRLVKRKKGPRWLLIENVPFMLQLGRGAAMRHITDALEDLGYTWAYRVVDARAFGLPQRRQRVLMLASRTEDPRAVLFGEDAGERPVDDHADFPCGFYWTEGTRGLGWAVNAVPTLKGGSSVGIASPPAVRLPSGEIVTPGLIDAERLQGFDPDWTAPAALVPGLRNSHRWKLVGNAVSVRMASWVGRRLLESGDYERGIETPMKPGDAWPVAAWGSNRQAFRVHTSTWPVQEPYEDLSGFLEDTRLLSARATAGFLKRTRMGNLRFVPGFIDDVESHLDRMGGFPEAAA
;
A
#
# COMPACT_ATOMS: atom_id res chain seq x y z
N MET A 1 -11.93 22.52 -16.42
CA MET A 1 -11.92 21.43 -15.43
C MET A 1 -13.04 21.70 -14.45
N THR A 2 -14.13 20.93 -14.52
CA THR A 2 -15.17 20.95 -13.49
C THR A 2 -14.57 20.30 -12.25
N SER A 3 -14.25 21.11 -11.23
CA SER A 3 -13.83 20.64 -9.91
C SER A 3 -14.87 19.65 -9.37
N THR A 4 -14.46 18.43 -9.01
CA THR A 4 -15.38 17.34 -8.62
C THR A 4 -15.65 17.31 -7.12
N GLY A 5 -14.74 17.82 -6.30
CA GLY A 5 -14.97 18.03 -4.87
C GLY A 5 -13.69 18.33 -4.09
N SER A 6 -13.84 18.84 -2.87
CA SER A 6 -12.72 19.13 -1.98
C SER A 6 -12.37 17.95 -1.07
N MET A 7 -11.09 17.72 -0.84
CA MET A 7 -10.58 16.61 -0.03
C MET A 7 -9.53 17.02 1.00
N VAL A 8 -9.34 16.16 2.00
CA VAL A 8 -8.25 16.21 2.98
C VAL A 8 -7.48 14.90 2.98
N GLY A 9 -6.14 14.98 3.01
CA GLY A 9 -5.25 13.84 3.20
C GLY A 9 -4.75 13.75 4.65
N LEU A 10 -5.06 12.66 5.34
CA LEU A 10 -4.53 12.35 6.67
C LEU A 10 -3.55 11.18 6.58
N PHE A 11 -2.44 11.23 7.33
CA PHE A 11 -1.34 10.28 7.18
C PHE A 11 -0.87 10.21 5.72
N ALA A 12 -0.74 11.40 5.11
CA ALA A 12 -0.61 11.53 3.65
C ALA A 12 0.69 10.89 3.10
N GLY A 13 1.68 10.65 3.96
CA GLY A 13 2.99 10.17 3.52
C GLY A 13 3.55 11.11 2.47
N ILE A 14 3.88 10.55 1.30
CA ILE A 14 4.38 11.34 0.16
C ILE A 14 3.30 11.74 -0.85
N GLY A 15 2.01 11.66 -0.48
CA GLY A 15 0.92 12.22 -1.28
C GLY A 15 0.36 11.27 -2.35
N GLY A 16 0.43 9.96 -2.14
CA GLY A 16 0.03 8.97 -3.14
C GLY A 16 -1.47 8.93 -3.41
N LEU A 17 -2.29 8.99 -2.35
CA LEU A 17 -3.74 9.07 -2.48
C LEU A 17 -4.15 10.38 -3.15
N GLU A 18 -3.56 11.48 -2.70
CA GLU A 18 -3.89 12.83 -3.12
C GLU A 18 -3.50 13.08 -4.57
N LEU A 19 -2.34 12.57 -5.01
CA LEU A 19 -1.91 12.67 -6.40
C LEU A 19 -2.89 11.95 -7.33
N GLY A 20 -3.24 10.69 -7.04
CA GLY A 20 -4.14 9.91 -7.90
C GLY A 20 -5.56 10.46 -7.91
N LEU A 21 -6.07 10.92 -6.77
CA LEU A 21 -7.41 11.54 -6.70
C LEU A 21 -7.45 12.88 -7.48
N ARG A 22 -6.37 13.66 -7.45
CA ARG A 22 -6.26 14.94 -8.17
C ARG A 22 -6.40 14.78 -9.68
N GLU A 23 -5.97 13.66 -10.25
CA GLU A 23 -6.15 13.36 -11.68
C GLU A 23 -7.63 13.34 -12.09
N HIS A 24 -8.52 13.06 -11.14
CA HIS A 24 -9.98 13.00 -11.33
C HIS A 24 -10.71 14.18 -10.67
N GLY A 25 -10.04 15.33 -10.57
CA GLY A 25 -10.65 16.61 -10.20
C GLY A 25 -10.83 16.88 -8.71
N TRP A 26 -10.36 15.99 -7.83
CA TRP A 26 -10.40 16.21 -6.38
C TRP A 26 -9.35 17.25 -5.97
N ASN A 27 -9.78 18.32 -5.30
CA ASN A 27 -8.89 19.38 -4.83
C ASN A 27 -8.46 19.13 -3.38
N THR A 28 -7.15 19.03 -3.12
CA THR A 28 -6.66 18.83 -1.75
C THR A 28 -6.56 20.16 -1.01
N GLU A 29 -7.30 20.31 0.09
CA GLU A 29 -7.32 21.53 0.90
C GLU A 29 -6.45 21.48 2.16
N LEU A 30 -6.15 20.27 2.65
CA LEU A 30 -5.32 20.07 3.82
C LEU A 30 -4.61 18.73 3.76
N LEU A 31 -3.36 18.72 4.23
CA LEU A 31 -2.55 17.52 4.41
C LEU A 31 -2.11 17.42 5.86
N CYS A 32 -2.08 16.21 6.42
CA CYS A 32 -1.53 15.94 7.75
C CYS A 32 -0.56 14.76 7.71
N GLU A 33 0.71 15.00 8.04
CA GLU A 33 1.78 14.00 8.02
C GLU A 33 2.86 14.31 9.06
N ILE A 34 3.27 13.31 9.85
CA ILE A 34 4.18 13.50 10.98
C ILE A 34 5.66 13.37 10.59
N ASP A 35 5.98 12.61 9.53
CA ASP A 35 7.35 12.39 9.09
C ASP A 35 7.90 13.65 8.39
N PRO A 36 9.01 14.24 8.87
CA PRO A 36 9.53 15.48 8.31
C PRO A 36 10.04 15.33 6.87
N GLY A 37 10.52 14.15 6.48
CA GLY A 37 10.92 13.87 5.10
C GLY A 37 9.71 13.85 4.17
N ALA A 38 8.63 13.22 4.63
CA ALA A 38 7.36 13.21 3.92
C ALA A 38 6.76 14.64 3.80
N GLN A 39 6.78 15.43 4.87
CA GLN A 39 6.34 16.83 4.83
C GLN A 39 7.13 17.67 3.82
N ALA A 40 8.45 17.47 3.70
CA ALA A 40 9.25 18.17 2.70
C ALA A 40 8.79 17.83 1.27
N VAL A 41 8.49 16.56 0.99
CA VAL A 41 7.91 16.14 -0.29
C VAL A 41 6.56 16.80 -0.51
N LEU A 42 5.64 16.73 0.48
CA LEU A 42 4.31 17.30 0.35
C LEU A 42 4.35 18.81 0.09
N ARG A 43 5.17 19.58 0.81
CA ARG A 43 5.32 21.04 0.61
C ARG A 43 5.86 21.41 -0.76
N THR A 44 6.69 20.55 -1.37
CA THR A 44 7.20 20.78 -2.73
C THR A 44 6.21 20.36 -3.81
N ARG A 45 5.46 19.27 -3.59
CA ARG A 45 4.56 18.68 -4.61
C ARG A 45 3.13 19.23 -4.56
N PHE A 46 2.73 19.79 -3.41
CA PHE A 46 1.43 20.40 -3.14
C PHE A 46 1.63 21.81 -2.54
N THR A 47 2.27 22.70 -3.31
CA THR A 47 2.78 24.01 -2.85
C THR A 47 1.76 24.89 -2.13
N ASP A 48 0.50 24.87 -2.58
CA ASP A 48 -0.57 25.74 -2.06
C ASP A 48 -1.42 25.06 -0.98
N VAL A 49 -1.04 23.86 -0.54
CA VAL A 49 -1.82 23.07 0.41
C VAL A 49 -1.17 23.13 1.80
N PRO A 50 -1.91 23.54 2.86
CA PRO A 50 -1.38 23.55 4.21
C PRO A 50 -1.05 22.12 4.69
N VAL A 51 0.21 21.92 5.10
CA VAL A 51 0.70 20.67 5.68
C VAL A 51 0.84 20.80 7.20
N HIS A 52 -0.02 20.08 7.92
CA HIS A 52 0.00 19.91 9.37
C HIS A 52 0.80 18.68 9.78
N SER A 53 1.34 18.67 11.00
CA SER A 53 2.25 17.60 11.42
C SER A 53 1.59 16.47 12.20
N ASP A 54 0.73 16.79 13.17
CA ASP A 54 0.26 15.82 14.15
C ASP A 54 -1.28 15.78 14.15
N VAL A 55 -1.82 14.66 13.69
CA VAL A 55 -3.26 14.44 13.56
C VAL A 55 -3.97 14.54 14.91
N THR A 56 -3.30 14.16 16.01
CA THR A 56 -3.85 14.23 17.37
C THR A 56 -4.07 15.66 17.83
N LYS A 57 -3.33 16.61 17.24
CA LYS A 57 -3.43 18.05 17.53
C LYS A 57 -4.34 18.79 16.56
N LEU A 58 -4.78 18.13 15.48
CA LEU A 58 -5.70 18.72 14.52
C LEU A 58 -7.10 18.83 15.15
N ARG A 59 -7.59 20.05 15.33
CA ARG A 59 -8.86 20.30 16.03
C ARG A 59 -10.08 20.05 15.16
N SER A 60 -10.00 20.39 13.88
CA SER A 60 -11.11 20.28 12.94
C SER A 60 -10.58 20.23 11.51
N LEU A 61 -11.38 19.68 10.60
CA LEU A 61 -11.20 19.77 9.15
C LEU A 61 -11.93 20.99 8.59
N PRO A 62 -11.56 21.49 7.39
CA PRO A 62 -12.35 22.51 6.70
C PRO A 62 -13.83 22.12 6.56
N GLN A 63 -14.72 23.11 6.50
CA GLN A 63 -16.17 22.88 6.63
C GLN A 63 -16.77 22.15 5.43
N ASP A 64 -16.32 22.47 4.22
CA ASP A 64 -16.91 21.99 2.97
C ASP A 64 -16.16 20.81 2.35
N ILE A 65 -15.38 20.08 3.15
CA ILE A 65 -14.70 18.86 2.71
C ILE A 65 -15.70 17.75 2.40
N GLU A 66 -15.58 17.19 1.21
CA GLU A 66 -16.40 16.11 0.71
C GLU A 66 -15.74 14.74 0.88
N LEU A 67 -14.41 14.67 0.79
CA LEU A 67 -13.65 13.43 0.92
C LEU A 67 -12.54 13.56 1.96
N VAL A 68 -12.44 12.59 2.86
CA VAL A 68 -11.25 12.40 3.68
C VAL A 68 -10.55 11.13 3.22
N ALA A 69 -9.27 11.23 2.90
CA ALA A 69 -8.42 10.11 2.50
C ALA A 69 -7.39 9.83 3.62
N ALA A 70 -7.20 8.56 3.99
CA ALA A 70 -6.32 8.17 5.09
C ALA A 70 -5.60 6.83 4.88
N GLY A 71 -4.27 6.85 4.77
CA GLY A 71 -3.40 5.66 4.78
C GLY A 71 -2.74 5.45 6.14
N PHE A 72 -3.53 5.12 7.17
CA PHE A 72 -3.05 5.16 8.56
C PHE A 72 -2.20 3.93 8.95
N PRO A 73 -1.32 4.04 9.98
CA PRO A 73 -0.47 2.93 10.40
C PRO A 73 -1.25 1.70 10.93
N CYS A 74 -1.09 0.54 10.29
CA CYS A 74 -1.74 -0.72 10.69
C CYS A 74 -1.37 -1.21 12.11
N GLN A 75 -0.18 -0.85 12.59
CA GLN A 75 0.39 -1.37 13.85
C GLN A 75 -0.44 -0.96 15.08
N ASP A 76 -1.08 0.22 15.02
CA ASP A 76 -1.87 0.77 16.13
C ASP A 76 -3.20 0.04 16.32
N LEU A 77 -3.73 -0.60 15.27
CA LEU A 77 -4.97 -1.39 15.35
C LEU A 77 -4.83 -2.63 16.24
N SER A 78 -3.60 -3.11 16.47
CA SER A 78 -3.37 -4.27 17.36
C SER A 78 -3.65 -3.96 18.84
N GLN A 79 -3.73 -2.67 19.18
CA GLN A 79 -4.03 -2.16 20.53
C GLN A 79 -5.51 -1.81 20.69
N ALA A 80 -6.21 -1.49 19.60
CA ALA A 80 -7.65 -1.24 19.58
C ALA A 80 -8.42 -2.52 19.98
N GLY A 81 -9.09 -2.48 21.14
CA GLY A 81 -9.84 -3.61 21.70
C GLY A 81 -9.22 -4.28 22.93
N ARG A 82 -8.02 -3.86 23.39
CA ARG A 82 -7.49 -4.28 24.73
C ARG A 82 -8.01 -3.42 25.89
N THR A 83 -9.02 -2.60 25.65
CA THR A 83 -9.63 -1.67 26.62
C THR A 83 -10.68 -2.34 27.52
N ALA A 84 -10.39 -3.53 28.02
CA ALA A 84 -11.05 -4.04 29.23
C ALA A 84 -10.12 -3.78 30.43
N GLY A 85 -10.17 -2.56 30.97
CA GLY A 85 -9.76 -2.34 32.37
C GLY A 85 -8.58 -1.43 32.67
N ILE A 86 -7.98 -0.70 31.72
CA ILE A 86 -6.94 0.28 32.08
C ILE A 86 -7.22 1.63 31.41
N THR A 87 -7.50 2.62 32.26
CA THR A 87 -7.38 4.05 32.01
C THR A 87 -5.97 4.38 31.49
N GLY A 88 -5.75 4.23 30.18
CA GLY A 88 -4.47 4.47 29.53
C GLY A 88 -4.65 4.88 28.07
N SER A 89 -4.38 6.16 27.81
CA SER A 89 -4.65 6.91 26.59
C SER A 89 -3.71 6.58 25.41
N ARG A 90 -3.94 5.46 24.72
CA ARG A 90 -3.50 5.28 23.33
C ARG A 90 -4.67 4.72 22.51
N SER A 91 -5.54 5.62 22.09
CA SER A 91 -6.48 5.42 20.99
C SER A 91 -5.70 5.01 19.72
N GLY A 92 -6.25 4.09 18.92
CA GLY A 92 -5.63 3.77 17.64
C GLY A 92 -5.67 5.01 16.75
N LEU A 93 -4.63 5.32 15.97
CA LEU A 93 -4.59 6.55 15.14
C LEU A 93 -5.78 6.69 14.17
N VAL A 94 -6.46 5.58 13.84
CA VAL A 94 -7.73 5.58 13.10
C VAL A 94 -8.87 6.31 13.85
N ASP A 95 -8.87 6.28 15.18
CA ASP A 95 -9.86 6.98 16.01
C ASP A 95 -9.75 8.50 15.87
N GLU A 96 -8.55 9.01 15.56
CA GLU A 96 -8.36 10.43 15.25
C GLU A 96 -9.03 10.80 13.93
N VAL A 97 -9.05 9.90 12.94
CA VAL A 97 -9.84 10.09 11.71
C VAL A 97 -11.32 10.17 12.07
N PHE A 98 -11.83 9.20 12.83
CA PHE A 98 -13.22 9.19 13.27
C PHE A 98 -13.60 10.43 14.08
N ARG A 99 -12.72 10.88 14.99
CA ARG A 99 -12.89 12.12 15.75
C ARG A 99 -13.01 13.33 14.82
N LEU A 100 -12.15 13.44 13.80
CA LEU A 100 -12.10 14.56 12.87
C LEU A 100 -13.32 14.63 11.94
N VAL A 101 -13.87 13.47 11.55
CA VAL A 101 -15.06 13.41 10.67
C VAL A 101 -16.38 13.43 11.44
N LYS A 102 -16.35 13.26 12.77
CA LYS A 102 -17.54 13.26 13.64
C LYS A 102 -18.16 14.65 13.77
N ARG A 103 -19.03 14.99 12.82
CA ARG A 103 -19.87 16.20 12.86
C ARG A 103 -21.20 15.98 12.15
N LYS A 104 -22.20 16.83 12.41
CA LYS A 104 -23.56 16.72 11.86
C LYS A 104 -23.57 16.68 10.33
N LYS A 105 -22.74 17.52 9.69
CA LYS A 105 -22.44 17.52 8.25
C LYS A 105 -21.02 16.98 8.03
N GLY A 106 -20.81 15.71 8.32
CA GLY A 106 -19.54 15.02 8.07
C GLY A 106 -19.24 14.93 6.56
N PRO A 107 -17.99 14.62 6.19
CA PRO A 107 -17.62 14.45 4.79
C PRO A 107 -18.47 13.37 4.12
N ARG A 108 -18.81 13.58 2.85
CA ARG A 108 -19.61 12.64 2.06
C ARG A 108 -18.93 11.27 1.98
N TRP A 109 -17.62 11.26 1.75
CA TRP A 109 -16.79 10.08 1.57
C TRP A 109 -15.66 9.99 2.59
N LEU A 110 -15.34 8.76 2.98
CA LEU A 110 -14.10 8.40 3.65
C LEU A 110 -13.42 7.29 2.85
N LEU A 111 -12.17 7.54 2.42
CA LEU A 111 -11.30 6.56 1.78
C LEU A 111 -10.19 6.17 2.76
N ILE A 112 -10.17 4.90 3.15
CA ILE A 112 -9.17 4.31 4.02
C ILE A 112 -8.34 3.31 3.22
N GLU A 113 -7.02 3.40 3.34
CA GLU A 113 -6.09 2.38 2.83
C GLU A 113 -5.42 1.65 4.00
N ASN A 114 -5.23 0.34 3.83
CA ASN A 114 -4.38 -0.44 4.73
C ASN A 114 -3.82 -1.72 4.08
N VAL A 115 -2.96 -2.43 4.82
CA VAL A 115 -2.44 -3.73 4.41
C VAL A 115 -3.49 -4.85 4.62
N PRO A 116 -3.52 -5.92 3.79
CA PRO A 116 -4.46 -7.03 3.94
C PRO A 116 -4.45 -7.73 5.29
N PHE A 117 -3.32 -7.68 6.01
CA PHE A 117 -3.21 -8.26 7.35
C PHE A 117 -4.21 -7.64 8.35
N MET A 118 -4.69 -6.42 8.12
CA MET A 118 -5.76 -5.78 8.90
C MET A 118 -7.01 -6.67 9.02
N LEU A 119 -7.35 -7.42 7.96
CA LEU A 119 -8.52 -8.31 7.93
C LEU A 119 -8.46 -9.44 8.97
N GLN A 120 -7.25 -9.83 9.37
CA GLN A 120 -7.00 -10.95 10.30
C GLN A 120 -6.59 -10.48 11.69
N LEU A 121 -6.19 -9.22 11.83
CA LEU A 121 -5.63 -8.66 13.05
C LEU A 121 -6.60 -8.78 14.23
N GLY A 122 -6.11 -9.35 15.34
CA GLY A 122 -6.94 -9.58 16.52
C GLY A 122 -8.13 -10.50 16.26
N ARG A 123 -8.01 -11.47 15.33
CA ARG A 123 -9.14 -12.30 14.87
C ARG A 123 -10.30 -11.44 14.32
N GLY A 124 -9.94 -10.47 13.48
CA GLY A 124 -10.87 -9.53 12.85
C GLY A 124 -11.40 -8.42 13.77
N ALA A 125 -10.79 -8.22 14.95
CA ALA A 125 -11.19 -7.16 15.87
C ALA A 125 -10.93 -5.76 15.29
N ALA A 126 -9.83 -5.59 14.55
CA ALA A 126 -9.52 -4.33 13.89
C ALA A 126 -10.60 -3.92 12.89
N MET A 127 -11.03 -4.86 12.03
CA MET A 127 -12.11 -4.62 11.09
C MET A 127 -13.44 -4.31 11.77
N ARG A 128 -13.82 -5.07 12.81
CA ARG A 128 -15.04 -4.79 13.58
C ARG A 128 -15.03 -3.37 14.16
N HIS A 129 -13.92 -2.97 14.78
CA HIS A 129 -13.75 -1.62 15.32
C HIS A 129 -13.96 -0.53 14.26
N ILE A 130 -13.34 -0.70 13.08
CA ILE A 130 -13.46 0.24 11.97
C ILE A 130 -14.89 0.29 11.43
N THR A 131 -15.50 -0.87 11.14
CA THR A 131 -16.85 -0.95 10.56
C THR A 131 -17.90 -0.46 11.54
N ASP A 132 -17.77 -0.79 12.83
CA ASP A 132 -18.66 -0.33 13.88
C ASP A 132 -18.61 1.20 14.04
N ALA A 133 -17.41 1.78 14.06
CA ALA A 133 -17.23 3.22 14.14
C ALA A 133 -17.79 3.95 12.90
N LEU A 134 -17.60 3.39 11.69
CA LEU A 134 -18.17 3.93 10.45
C LEU A 134 -19.70 3.95 10.50
N GLU A 135 -20.32 2.86 10.93
CA GLU A 135 -21.78 2.78 11.04
C GLU A 135 -22.35 3.66 12.15
N ASP A 136 -21.65 3.80 13.29
CA ASP A 136 -21.99 4.77 14.34
C ASP A 136 -21.91 6.21 13.85
N LEU A 137 -21.04 6.46 12.88
CA LEU A 137 -20.94 7.73 12.16
C LEU A 137 -21.92 7.82 10.98
N GLY A 138 -22.82 6.86 10.79
CA GLY A 138 -23.85 6.86 9.75
C GLY A 138 -23.34 6.59 8.34
N TYR A 139 -22.18 5.94 8.20
CA TYR A 139 -21.65 5.54 6.90
C TYR A 139 -22.09 4.11 6.55
N THR A 140 -22.46 3.91 5.28
CA THR A 140 -22.36 2.60 4.62
C THR A 140 -20.92 2.42 4.18
N TRP A 141 -20.34 1.22 4.36
CA TRP A 141 -18.95 0.95 4.01
C TRP A 141 -18.86 -0.23 3.04
N ALA A 142 -17.85 -0.19 2.17
CA ALA A 142 -17.40 -1.31 1.36
C ALA A 142 -15.87 -1.32 1.34
N TYR A 143 -15.27 -2.50 1.19
CA TYR A 143 -13.84 -2.61 0.95
C TYR A 143 -13.52 -3.71 -0.05
N ARG A 144 -12.36 -3.56 -0.71
CA ARG A 144 -11.78 -4.56 -1.61
C ARG A 144 -10.27 -4.61 -1.43
N VAL A 145 -9.71 -5.83 -1.41
CA VAL A 145 -8.28 -6.05 -1.59
C VAL A 145 -7.96 -5.92 -3.08
N VAL A 146 -7.02 -5.04 -3.43
CA VAL A 146 -6.54 -4.86 -4.81
C VAL A 146 -5.03 -5.05 -4.89
N ASP A 147 -4.54 -5.56 -6.02
CA ASP A 147 -3.11 -5.73 -6.32
C ASP A 147 -2.60 -4.62 -7.24
N ALA A 148 -1.43 -4.02 -6.95
CA ALA A 148 -0.84 -2.97 -7.79
C ALA A 148 -0.62 -3.41 -9.25
N ARG A 149 -0.43 -4.72 -9.48
CA ARG A 149 -0.29 -5.31 -10.82
C ARG A 149 -1.54 -5.17 -11.68
N ALA A 150 -2.73 -5.08 -11.06
CA ALA A 150 -3.97 -4.80 -11.76
C ALA A 150 -3.94 -3.44 -12.46
N PHE A 151 -3.16 -2.51 -11.92
CA PHE A 151 -3.00 -1.15 -12.43
C PHE A 151 -1.71 -0.97 -13.25
N GLY A 152 -1.14 -2.06 -13.76
CA GLY A 152 0.02 -2.04 -14.66
C GLY A 152 1.37 -1.75 -13.99
N LEU A 153 1.46 -1.83 -12.66
CA LEU A 153 2.73 -1.67 -11.93
C LEU A 153 3.35 -3.04 -11.65
N PRO A 154 4.63 -3.28 -12.01
CA PRO A 154 5.29 -4.57 -11.77
C PRO A 154 5.75 -4.73 -10.31
N GLN A 155 4.81 -4.58 -9.38
CA GLN A 155 4.98 -4.75 -7.94
C GLN A 155 3.85 -5.61 -7.39
N ARG A 156 4.14 -6.79 -6.84
CA ARG A 156 3.14 -7.57 -6.10
C ARG A 156 2.86 -6.88 -4.76
N ARG A 157 1.89 -5.98 -4.75
CA ARG A 157 1.48 -5.16 -3.59
C ARG A 157 -0.03 -5.18 -3.47
N GLN A 158 -0.52 -5.98 -2.53
CA GLN A 158 -1.94 -6.00 -2.18
C GLN A 158 -2.27 -4.98 -1.10
N ARG A 159 -3.40 -4.28 -1.24
CA ARG A 159 -3.92 -3.30 -0.28
C ARG A 159 -5.42 -3.40 -0.14
N VAL A 160 -5.92 -3.18 1.08
CA VAL A 160 -7.33 -2.98 1.37
C VAL A 160 -7.65 -1.53 1.06
N LEU A 161 -8.50 -1.30 0.08
CA LEU A 161 -9.14 -0.01 -0.15
C LEU A 161 -10.55 -0.10 0.44
N MET A 162 -10.82 0.69 1.46
CA MET A 162 -12.12 0.81 2.10
C MET A 162 -12.71 2.17 1.78
N LEU A 163 -13.91 2.17 1.25
CA LEU A 163 -14.67 3.37 0.94
C LEU A 163 -15.96 3.37 1.75
N ALA A 164 -16.24 4.48 2.40
CA ALA A 164 -17.46 4.66 3.17
C ALA A 164 -18.18 5.94 2.73
N SER A 165 -19.50 5.89 2.63
CA SER A 165 -20.33 7.05 2.31
C SER A 165 -21.54 7.20 3.21
N ARG A 166 -21.92 8.45 3.49
CA ARG A 166 -23.16 8.80 4.19
C ARG A 166 -24.38 8.84 3.28
N THR A 167 -24.18 9.07 1.98
CA THR A 167 -25.26 9.39 1.05
C THR A 167 -25.22 8.58 -0.24
N GLU A 168 -24.07 7.99 -0.57
CA GLU A 168 -23.83 7.27 -1.83
C GLU A 168 -23.62 5.78 -1.58
N ASP A 169 -23.59 4.98 -2.64
CA ASP A 169 -23.35 3.54 -2.57
C ASP A 169 -21.86 3.21 -2.85
N PRO A 170 -21.04 2.89 -1.82
CA PRO A 170 -19.63 2.59 -2.01
C PRO A 170 -19.38 1.28 -2.79
N ARG A 171 -20.39 0.41 -2.92
CA ARG A 171 -20.27 -0.85 -3.67
C ARG A 171 -20.08 -0.62 -5.15
N ALA A 172 -20.84 0.30 -5.74
CA ALA A 172 -20.74 0.67 -7.15
C ALA A 172 -19.31 1.11 -7.50
N VAL A 173 -18.65 1.82 -6.60
CA VAL A 173 -17.28 2.28 -6.78
C VAL A 173 -16.28 1.11 -6.79
N LEU A 174 -16.34 0.23 -5.77
CA LEU A 174 -15.32 -0.80 -5.56
C LEU A 174 -15.56 -2.14 -6.27
N PHE A 175 -16.81 -2.47 -6.57
CA PHE A 175 -17.23 -3.79 -7.06
C PHE A 175 -17.83 -3.76 -8.48
N GLY A 176 -17.99 -2.57 -9.09
CA GLY A 176 -18.56 -2.44 -10.43
C GLY A 176 -17.62 -2.88 -11.58
N GLU A 177 -16.37 -3.24 -11.29
CA GLU A 177 -15.40 -3.74 -12.27
C GLU A 177 -14.69 -4.97 -11.67
N ASP A 178 -14.60 -6.08 -12.42
CA ASP A 178 -13.77 -7.23 -12.04
C ASP A 178 -13.21 -7.93 -13.28
N ALA A 179 -11.98 -7.60 -13.64
CA ALA A 179 -11.31 -8.16 -14.81
C ALA A 179 -10.78 -9.59 -14.59
N GLY A 180 -10.74 -10.05 -13.33
CA GLY A 180 -10.18 -11.34 -12.94
C GLY A 180 -8.65 -11.33 -12.90
N GLU A 181 -8.06 -12.32 -12.23
CA GLU A 181 -6.61 -12.40 -12.11
C GLU A 181 -5.96 -12.79 -13.44
N ARG A 182 -4.78 -12.24 -13.72
CA ARG A 182 -3.99 -12.64 -14.88
C ARG A 182 -3.34 -14.01 -14.64
N PRO A 183 -3.13 -14.82 -15.70
CA PRO A 183 -2.28 -16.00 -15.62
C PRO A 183 -0.89 -15.64 -15.07
N VAL A 184 -0.30 -16.58 -14.32
CA VAL A 184 1.04 -16.39 -13.78
C VAL A 184 2.05 -16.62 -14.90
N ASP A 185 2.90 -15.63 -15.14
CA ASP A 185 4.03 -15.73 -16.08
C ASP A 185 5.03 -16.83 -15.64
N ASP A 186 5.77 -17.42 -16.58
CA ASP A 186 6.78 -18.43 -16.25
C ASP A 186 8.08 -17.78 -15.73
N HIS A 187 8.53 -18.19 -14.55
CA HIS A 187 9.78 -17.74 -13.94
C HIS A 187 11.04 -17.97 -14.80
N ALA A 188 11.01 -18.92 -15.75
CA ALA A 188 12.13 -19.16 -16.66
C ALA A 188 12.35 -17.97 -17.61
N ASP A 189 11.26 -17.39 -18.11
CA ASP A 189 11.29 -16.39 -19.18
C ASP A 189 11.30 -14.94 -18.65
N PHE A 190 10.90 -14.74 -17.39
CA PHE A 190 10.67 -13.41 -16.84
C PHE A 190 11.56 -13.05 -15.65
N PRO A 191 11.80 -11.74 -15.41
CA PRO A 191 12.52 -11.29 -14.22
C PRO A 191 11.75 -11.65 -12.95
N CYS A 192 12.47 -12.08 -11.91
CA CYS A 192 11.86 -12.54 -10.68
C CYS A 192 12.36 -11.75 -9.48
N GLY A 193 11.47 -10.98 -8.86
CA GLY A 193 11.76 -10.21 -7.67
C GLY A 193 11.69 -11.02 -6.37
N PHE A 194 12.58 -10.75 -5.43
CA PHE A 194 12.65 -11.43 -4.13
C PHE A 194 13.33 -10.58 -3.04
N TYR A 195 13.16 -10.96 -1.77
CA TYR A 195 13.85 -10.33 -0.65
C TYR A 195 15.06 -11.15 -0.20
N TRP A 196 16.24 -10.69 -0.59
CA TRP A 196 17.53 -11.31 -0.21
C TRP A 196 17.85 -11.17 1.29
N THR A 197 17.17 -10.30 2.03
CA THR A 197 17.32 -10.15 3.48
C THR A 197 16.50 -11.15 4.30
N GLU A 198 15.50 -11.80 3.69
CA GLU A 198 14.62 -12.78 4.33
C GLU A 198 15.01 -14.20 3.88
N GLY A 199 16.07 -14.75 4.49
CA GLY A 199 16.60 -16.07 4.10
C GLY A 199 16.04 -17.26 4.89
N THR A 200 15.23 -17.02 5.92
CA THR A 200 14.76 -18.08 6.83
C THR A 200 13.24 -18.18 6.99
N ARG A 201 12.48 -17.12 6.66
CA ARG A 201 11.03 -17.06 6.87
C ARG A 201 10.19 -16.99 5.59
N GLY A 202 10.78 -16.57 4.47
CA GLY A 202 10.13 -16.53 3.16
C GLY A 202 10.89 -15.67 2.15
N LEU A 203 10.81 -16.02 0.87
CA LEU A 203 11.57 -15.37 -0.22
C LEU A 203 10.88 -14.09 -0.75
N GLY A 204 9.57 -13.99 -0.57
CA GLY A 204 8.77 -12.93 -1.20
C GLY A 204 8.69 -13.04 -2.73
N TRP A 205 9.00 -14.20 -3.32
CA TRP A 205 9.11 -14.46 -4.76
C TRP A 205 7.96 -13.90 -5.60
N ALA A 206 8.26 -13.05 -6.58
CA ALA A 206 7.29 -12.48 -7.51
C ALA A 206 7.83 -12.60 -8.95
N VAL A 207 7.07 -13.26 -9.82
CA VAL A 207 7.42 -13.38 -11.25
C VAL A 207 6.94 -12.15 -11.99
N ASN A 208 7.77 -11.65 -12.91
CA ASN A 208 7.61 -10.42 -13.66
C ASN A 208 7.24 -9.20 -12.81
N ALA A 209 7.67 -9.19 -11.54
CA ALA A 209 7.34 -8.15 -10.58
C ALA A 209 8.34 -8.16 -9.43
N VAL A 210 8.48 -7.02 -8.74
CA VAL A 210 9.13 -7.00 -7.43
C VAL A 210 8.12 -7.38 -6.32
N PRO A 211 8.58 -7.91 -5.18
CA PRO A 211 7.72 -8.03 -4.01
C PRO A 211 7.32 -6.65 -3.48
N THR A 212 6.30 -6.59 -2.62
CA THR A 212 5.88 -5.35 -1.95
C THR A 212 7.08 -4.61 -1.36
N LEU A 213 7.29 -3.35 -1.76
CA LEU A 213 8.37 -2.52 -1.24
C LEU A 213 8.19 -2.28 0.27
N LYS A 214 9.27 -2.44 1.03
CA LYS A 214 9.32 -2.25 2.48
C LYS A 214 10.00 -0.92 2.80
N GLY A 215 9.48 -0.21 3.81
CA GLY A 215 10.07 1.05 4.29
C GLY A 215 11.45 0.92 4.96
N GLY A 216 12.03 -0.28 5.00
CA GLY A 216 13.29 -0.57 5.67
C GLY A 216 13.12 -1.41 6.95
N SER A 217 14.24 -1.82 7.53
CA SER A 217 14.25 -2.54 8.82
C SER A 217 13.86 -1.62 9.98
N SER A 218 13.56 -2.21 11.15
CA SER A 218 13.35 -1.46 12.40
C SER A 218 14.53 -0.56 12.80
N VAL A 219 15.71 -0.78 12.22
CA VAL A 219 16.96 0.00 12.43
C VAL A 219 17.14 1.08 11.34
N GLY A 220 16.16 1.28 10.45
CA GLY A 220 16.18 2.34 9.43
C GLY A 220 17.10 2.05 8.24
N ILE A 221 17.55 0.80 8.07
CA ILE A 221 18.35 0.40 6.91
C ILE A 221 17.41 0.08 5.76
N ALA A 222 17.62 0.77 4.63
CA ALA A 222 16.94 0.47 3.37
C ALA A 222 17.22 -0.97 2.94
N SER A 223 16.18 -1.69 2.55
CA SER A 223 16.28 -3.06 2.08
C SER A 223 15.52 -3.15 0.75
N PRO A 224 16.10 -2.67 -0.37
CA PRO A 224 15.49 -2.89 -1.67
C PRO A 224 15.33 -4.39 -1.92
N PRO A 225 14.28 -4.81 -2.65
CA PRO A 225 14.24 -6.17 -3.17
C PRO A 225 15.42 -6.41 -4.11
N ALA A 226 15.72 -7.66 -4.39
CA ALA A 226 16.57 -8.06 -5.51
C ALA A 226 15.68 -8.57 -6.65
N VAL A 227 16.20 -8.56 -7.86
CA VAL A 227 15.56 -9.08 -9.06
C VAL A 227 16.56 -9.99 -9.76
N ARG A 228 16.18 -11.25 -9.95
CA ARG A 228 16.88 -12.18 -10.82
C ARG A 228 16.40 -11.94 -12.25
N LEU A 229 17.31 -11.57 -13.15
CA LEU A 229 17.04 -11.38 -14.57
C LEU A 229 17.05 -12.73 -15.30
N PRO A 230 16.42 -12.85 -16.48
CA PRO A 230 16.53 -14.03 -17.34
C PRO A 230 17.98 -14.50 -17.62
N SER A 231 18.94 -13.57 -17.65
CA SER A 231 20.38 -13.84 -17.77
C SER A 231 21.02 -14.49 -16.53
N GLY A 232 20.24 -14.72 -15.47
CA GLY A 232 20.71 -15.17 -14.16
C GLY A 232 21.40 -14.08 -13.33
N GLU A 233 21.60 -12.87 -13.88
CA GLU A 233 22.14 -11.74 -13.11
C GLU A 233 21.15 -11.30 -12.03
N ILE A 234 21.68 -10.89 -10.89
CA ILE A 234 20.88 -10.38 -9.78
C ILE A 234 21.16 -8.90 -9.62
N VAL A 235 20.12 -8.10 -9.82
CA VAL A 235 20.15 -6.65 -9.67
C VAL A 235 19.29 -6.20 -8.50
N THR A 236 19.52 -4.99 -8.01
CA THR A 236 18.63 -4.30 -7.07
C THR A 236 18.12 -3.02 -7.73
N PRO A 237 16.80 -2.76 -7.73
CA PRO A 237 16.24 -1.50 -8.19
C PRO A 237 16.67 -0.37 -7.25
N GLY A 238 16.86 0.80 -7.84
CA GLY A 238 17.22 2.02 -7.14
C GLY A 238 16.00 2.79 -6.66
N LEU A 239 16.22 4.03 -6.22
CA LEU A 239 15.14 4.84 -5.63
C LEU A 239 14.15 5.32 -6.69
N ILE A 240 14.63 5.63 -7.90
CA ILE A 240 13.78 6.09 -9.00
C ILE A 240 12.83 4.96 -9.42
N ASP A 241 13.35 3.75 -9.60
CA ASP A 241 12.54 2.56 -9.85
C ASP A 241 11.50 2.35 -8.74
N ALA A 242 11.90 2.51 -7.48
CA ALA A 242 11.02 2.33 -6.33
C ALA A 242 9.87 3.37 -6.29
N GLU A 243 10.14 4.63 -6.64
CA GLU A 243 9.14 5.69 -6.79
C GLU A 243 8.16 5.34 -7.92
N ARG A 244 8.68 4.96 -9.09
CA ARG A 244 7.88 4.55 -10.25
C ARG A 244 7.03 3.32 -9.95
N LEU A 245 7.55 2.35 -9.20
CA LEU A 245 6.81 1.15 -8.77
C LEU A 245 5.60 1.47 -7.89
N GLN A 246 5.55 2.66 -7.29
CA GLN A 246 4.40 3.17 -6.54
C GLN A 246 3.50 4.09 -7.39
N GLY A 247 3.88 4.35 -8.65
CA GLY A 247 3.16 5.21 -9.59
C GLY A 247 3.54 6.69 -9.51
N PHE A 248 4.67 7.04 -8.89
CA PHE A 248 5.16 8.42 -8.88
C PHE A 248 6.14 8.68 -10.03
N ASP A 249 6.27 9.96 -10.40
CA ASP A 249 7.34 10.41 -11.28
C ASP A 249 8.73 10.20 -10.65
N PRO A 250 9.78 10.04 -11.47
CA PRO A 250 11.16 10.04 -11.00
C PRO A 250 11.49 11.23 -10.08
N ASP A 251 12.26 10.96 -9.04
CA ASP A 251 12.69 11.92 -8.03
C ASP A 251 11.57 12.58 -7.21
N TRP A 252 10.39 11.95 -7.17
CA TRP A 252 9.27 12.42 -6.36
C TRP A 252 9.68 12.75 -4.91
N THR A 253 10.50 11.89 -4.30
CA THR A 253 10.95 12.02 -2.90
C THR A 253 12.28 12.76 -2.73
N ALA A 254 12.87 13.32 -3.79
CA ALA A 254 14.10 14.10 -3.71
C ALA A 254 14.09 15.25 -2.68
N PRO A 255 12.97 15.99 -2.44
CA PRO A 255 12.93 17.02 -1.40
C PRO A 255 13.27 16.52 0.01
N ALA A 256 13.00 15.25 0.32
CA ALA A 256 13.32 14.67 1.63
C ALA A 256 14.83 14.62 1.91
N ALA A 257 15.67 14.58 0.87
CA ALA A 257 17.12 14.56 1.01
C ALA A 257 17.70 15.92 1.47
N LEU A 258 16.91 16.99 1.36
CA LEU A 258 17.30 18.35 1.77
C LEU A 258 16.99 18.63 3.25
N VAL A 259 16.29 17.73 3.94
CA VAL A 259 15.90 17.92 5.33
C VAL A 259 17.10 17.68 6.26
N PRO A 260 17.51 18.66 7.08
CA PRO A 260 18.63 18.49 8.00
C PRO A 260 18.44 17.29 8.94
N GLY A 261 19.47 16.47 9.07
CA GLY A 261 19.46 15.29 9.94
C GLY A 261 18.84 14.03 9.32
N LEU A 262 18.20 14.12 8.14
CA LEU A 262 17.73 12.93 7.43
C LEU A 262 18.80 12.43 6.46
N ARG A 263 19.02 11.10 6.47
CA ARG A 263 19.88 10.43 5.49
C ARG A 263 19.10 10.25 4.19
N ASN A 264 19.79 10.25 3.04
CA ASN A 264 19.16 9.97 1.74
C ASN A 264 18.43 8.60 1.74
N SER A 265 18.91 7.62 2.50
CA SER A 265 18.26 6.32 2.66
C SER A 265 16.87 6.38 3.29
N HIS A 266 16.51 7.48 3.97
CA HIS A 266 15.16 7.70 4.52
C HIS A 266 14.08 7.71 3.43
N ARG A 267 14.44 8.10 2.19
CA ARG A 267 13.52 8.05 1.03
C ARG A 267 12.92 6.65 0.83
N TRP A 268 13.66 5.58 1.11
CA TRP A 268 13.11 4.21 1.04
C TRP A 268 11.96 3.98 2.01
N LYS A 269 12.01 4.57 3.21
CA LYS A 269 10.91 4.52 4.18
C LYS A 269 9.66 5.19 3.62
N LEU A 270 9.85 6.36 3.02
CA LEU A 270 8.78 7.13 2.41
C LEU A 270 8.11 6.35 1.28
N VAL A 271 8.92 5.83 0.35
CA VAL A 271 8.43 5.05 -0.79
C VAL A 271 7.74 3.75 -0.34
N GLY A 272 8.34 2.98 0.57
CA GLY A 272 7.74 1.71 1.03
C GLY A 272 6.38 1.89 1.71
N ASN A 273 6.22 2.99 2.46
CA ASN A 273 4.98 3.33 3.15
C ASN A 273 3.94 4.02 2.26
N ALA A 274 4.32 4.49 1.07
CA ALA A 274 3.41 5.20 0.19
C ALA A 274 2.24 4.32 -0.28
N VAL A 275 1.08 4.95 -0.46
CA VAL A 275 -0.03 4.35 -1.20
C VAL A 275 0.24 4.51 -2.69
N SER A 276 -0.18 3.53 -3.50
CA SER A 276 0.01 3.58 -4.94
C SER A 276 -0.87 4.66 -5.57
N VAL A 277 -0.26 5.50 -6.40
CA VAL A 277 -0.94 6.57 -7.15
C VAL A 277 -2.00 5.98 -8.08
N ARG A 278 -1.67 4.89 -8.80
CA ARG A 278 -2.59 4.27 -9.75
C ARG A 278 -3.80 3.62 -9.09
N MET A 279 -3.64 3.06 -7.88
CA MET A 279 -4.78 2.59 -7.07
C MET A 279 -5.72 3.76 -6.70
N ALA A 280 -5.13 4.88 -6.26
CA ALA A 280 -5.89 6.07 -5.89
C ALA A 280 -6.58 6.72 -7.09
N SER A 281 -5.91 6.75 -8.24
CA SER A 281 -6.45 7.21 -9.52
C SER A 281 -7.65 6.35 -9.95
N TRP A 282 -7.56 5.02 -9.84
CA TRP A 282 -8.71 4.15 -10.07
C TRP A 282 -9.90 4.49 -9.18
N VAL A 283 -9.69 4.66 -7.86
CA VAL A 283 -10.78 5.08 -6.95
C VAL A 283 -11.34 6.45 -7.38
N GLY A 284 -10.48 7.40 -7.71
CA GLY A 284 -10.85 8.73 -8.20
C GLY A 284 -11.78 8.67 -9.42
N ARG A 285 -11.41 7.89 -10.44
CA ARG A 285 -12.24 7.64 -11.62
C ARG A 285 -13.58 7.03 -11.26
N ARG A 286 -13.58 5.98 -10.44
CA ARG A 286 -14.79 5.25 -10.03
C ARG A 286 -15.74 6.09 -9.17
N LEU A 287 -15.23 7.10 -8.46
CA LEU A 287 -16.05 8.08 -7.74
C LEU A 287 -16.82 9.04 -8.67
N LEU A 288 -16.37 9.22 -9.91
CA LEU A 288 -17.05 10.02 -10.94
C LEU A 288 -17.97 9.18 -11.81
N GLU A 289 -17.51 7.98 -12.16
CA GLU A 289 -18.13 7.09 -13.14
C GLU A 289 -18.64 5.82 -12.45
N SER A 290 -19.29 5.95 -11.30
CA SER A 290 -19.76 4.80 -10.53
C SER A 290 -20.71 3.96 -11.39
N GLY A 291 -20.19 2.86 -11.94
CA GLY A 291 -20.91 1.94 -12.81
C GLY A 291 -21.93 1.09 -12.05
N ASP A 292 -22.65 0.25 -12.78
CA ASP A 292 -23.69 -0.59 -12.19
C ASP A 292 -23.07 -1.72 -11.35
N TYR A 293 -23.46 -1.81 -10.07
CA TYR A 293 -23.19 -2.97 -9.23
C TYR A 293 -24.45 -3.84 -9.18
N GLU A 294 -24.33 -5.08 -9.64
CA GLU A 294 -25.40 -6.06 -9.56
C GLU A 294 -25.61 -6.49 -8.10
N ARG A 295 -26.80 -6.20 -7.57
CA ARG A 295 -27.19 -6.56 -6.20
C ARG A 295 -27.63 -8.03 -6.15
N GLY A 296 -27.50 -8.68 -5.00
CA GLY A 296 -27.96 -10.05 -4.78
C GLY A 296 -26.92 -11.15 -5.04
N ILE A 297 -25.72 -10.79 -5.49
CA ILE A 297 -24.57 -11.71 -5.61
C ILE A 297 -23.78 -11.85 -4.29
N GLU A 298 -24.20 -11.12 -3.25
CA GLU A 298 -23.54 -11.08 -1.96
C GLU A 298 -24.06 -12.12 -0.97
N THR A 299 -23.19 -12.60 -0.08
CA THR A 299 -23.54 -13.58 0.95
C THR A 299 -23.48 -12.95 2.33
N PRO A 300 -24.53 -13.03 3.17
CA PRO A 300 -24.50 -12.51 4.54
C PRO A 300 -23.37 -13.13 5.36
N MET A 301 -22.64 -12.29 6.10
CA MET A 301 -21.60 -12.73 7.04
C MET A 301 -22.19 -12.96 8.43
N LYS A 302 -21.75 -14.03 9.09
CA LYS A 302 -22.12 -14.34 10.48
C LYS A 302 -21.09 -13.78 11.46
N PRO A 303 -21.49 -13.45 12.70
CA PRO A 303 -20.54 -13.10 13.74
C PRO A 303 -19.48 -14.19 13.92
N GLY A 304 -18.20 -13.80 13.84
CA GLY A 304 -17.06 -14.72 13.96
C GLY A 304 -16.50 -15.23 12.63
N ASP A 305 -17.18 -15.00 11.50
CA ASP A 305 -16.63 -15.33 10.18
C ASP A 305 -15.31 -14.60 9.92
N ALA A 306 -14.41 -15.25 9.19
CA ALA A 306 -13.20 -14.61 8.70
C ALA A 306 -13.55 -13.55 7.63
N TRP A 307 -12.96 -12.35 7.78
CA TRP A 307 -13.17 -11.25 6.84
C TRP A 307 -12.68 -11.63 5.42
N PRO A 308 -13.54 -11.51 4.39
CA PRO A 308 -13.18 -11.78 3.00
C PRO A 308 -12.22 -10.75 2.42
N VAL A 309 -11.73 -11.00 1.20
CA VAL A 309 -11.00 -10.01 0.40
C VAL A 309 -11.88 -8.86 -0.08
N ALA A 310 -13.20 -9.03 -0.10
CA ALA A 310 -14.16 -7.97 -0.41
C ALA A 310 -15.45 -8.16 0.39
N ALA A 311 -15.91 -7.08 1.02
CA ALA A 311 -17.18 -7.05 1.73
C ALA A 311 -17.73 -5.63 1.82
N TRP A 312 -19.01 -5.54 2.13
CA TRP A 312 -19.66 -4.29 2.48
C TRP A 312 -20.59 -4.49 3.67
N GLY A 313 -21.00 -3.40 4.29
CA GLY A 313 -21.97 -3.46 5.37
C GLY A 313 -22.62 -2.12 5.70
N SER A 314 -23.74 -2.25 6.40
CA SER A 314 -24.57 -1.16 6.92
C SER A 314 -25.54 -1.75 7.94
N ASN A 315 -26.00 -0.94 8.89
CA ASN A 315 -27.03 -1.32 9.86
C ASN A 315 -26.70 -2.62 10.64
N ARG A 316 -25.43 -2.76 11.03
CA ARG A 316 -24.83 -3.87 11.77
C ARG A 316 -24.91 -5.21 11.03
N GLN A 317 -25.06 -5.16 9.72
CA GLN A 317 -25.04 -6.31 8.83
C GLN A 317 -23.89 -6.17 7.85
N ALA A 318 -23.13 -7.25 7.67
CA ALA A 318 -22.03 -7.33 6.73
C ALA A 318 -22.28 -8.44 5.72
N PHE A 319 -21.82 -8.23 4.49
CA PHE A 319 -22.00 -9.14 3.37
C PHE A 319 -20.66 -9.33 2.65
N ARG A 320 -20.33 -10.59 2.36
CA ARG A 320 -19.21 -10.98 1.52
C ARG A 320 -19.56 -10.75 0.05
N VAL A 321 -18.60 -10.21 -0.69
CA VAL A 321 -18.68 -10.05 -2.14
C VAL A 321 -17.60 -10.91 -2.78
N HIS A 322 -17.96 -11.66 -3.82
CA HIS A 322 -17.02 -12.49 -4.57
C HIS A 322 -16.44 -11.68 -5.73
N THR A 323 -15.30 -11.04 -5.49
CA THR A 323 -14.52 -10.32 -6.51
C THR A 323 -13.06 -10.72 -6.43
N SER A 324 -12.35 -10.64 -7.55
CA SER A 324 -10.90 -10.88 -7.57
C SER A 324 -10.12 -9.72 -6.94
N THR A 325 -8.79 -9.86 -6.80
CA THR A 325 -7.91 -8.74 -6.42
C THR A 325 -7.56 -7.81 -7.60
N TRP A 326 -8.18 -8.03 -8.76
CA TRP A 326 -7.90 -7.36 -10.03
C TRP A 326 -9.18 -6.69 -10.57
N PRO A 327 -9.55 -5.51 -10.05
CA PRO A 327 -10.70 -4.75 -10.57
C PRO A 327 -10.56 -4.47 -12.06
N VAL A 328 -9.34 -4.19 -12.48
CA VAL A 328 -8.95 -3.86 -13.85
C VAL A 328 -7.71 -4.66 -14.25
N GLN A 329 -7.39 -4.64 -15.54
CA GLN A 329 -6.13 -5.12 -16.08
C GLN A 329 -5.56 -4.03 -16.98
N GLU A 330 -5.00 -2.99 -16.35
CA GLU A 330 -4.31 -1.94 -17.09
C GLU A 330 -3.09 -2.49 -17.82
N PRO A 331 -2.66 -1.87 -18.94
CA PRO A 331 -1.45 -2.26 -19.65
C PRO A 331 -0.28 -2.43 -18.69
N TYR A 332 0.33 -3.61 -18.74
CA TYR A 332 1.38 -4.01 -17.82
C TYR A 332 2.72 -3.92 -18.51
N GLU A 333 3.60 -3.10 -17.94
CA GLU A 333 4.98 -2.99 -18.40
C GLU A 333 5.79 -4.14 -17.80
N ASP A 334 6.53 -4.85 -18.64
CA ASP A 334 7.42 -5.91 -18.21
C ASP A 334 8.47 -5.36 -17.24
N LEU A 335 8.78 -6.11 -16.17
CA LEU A 335 9.71 -5.61 -15.15
C LEU A 335 11.11 -5.30 -15.74
N SER A 336 11.57 -6.03 -16.76
CA SER A 336 12.87 -5.75 -17.37
C SER A 336 12.89 -4.42 -18.11
N GLY A 337 11.79 -4.06 -18.79
CA GLY A 337 11.61 -2.77 -19.45
C GLY A 337 11.34 -1.63 -18.47
N PHE A 338 10.74 -1.96 -17.31
CA PHE A 338 10.41 -0.97 -16.29
C PHE A 338 11.64 -0.46 -15.55
N LEU A 339 12.61 -1.32 -15.25
CA LEU A 339 13.76 -0.98 -14.40
C LEU A 339 14.81 -0.13 -15.14
N GLU A 340 15.07 1.08 -14.65
CA GLU A 340 16.01 2.04 -15.24
C GLU A 340 17.19 2.39 -14.31
N ASP A 341 17.00 2.33 -12.99
CA ASP A 341 18.01 2.68 -11.97
C ASP A 341 18.51 1.43 -11.24
N THR A 342 19.08 0.47 -11.97
CA THR A 342 19.52 -0.81 -11.38
C THR A 342 21.00 -0.85 -11.05
N ARG A 343 21.35 -1.68 -10.06
CA ARG A 343 22.74 -2.01 -9.70
C ARG A 343 22.88 -3.50 -9.48
N LEU A 344 23.99 -4.09 -9.90
CA LEU A 344 24.32 -5.48 -9.58
C LEU A 344 24.38 -5.68 -8.06
N LEU A 345 23.79 -6.78 -7.59
CA LEU A 345 23.87 -7.17 -6.19
C LEU A 345 25.31 -7.54 -5.85
N SER A 346 25.90 -6.86 -4.86
CA SER A 346 27.31 -7.06 -4.49
C SER A 346 27.63 -8.49 -4.04
N ALA A 347 28.87 -8.95 -4.26
CA ALA A 347 29.34 -10.25 -3.80
C ALA A 347 29.06 -10.49 -2.29
N ARG A 348 29.28 -9.47 -1.45
CA ARG A 348 28.99 -9.55 0.00
C ARG A 348 27.52 -9.81 0.29
N ALA A 349 26.62 -9.11 -0.41
CA ALA A 349 25.18 -9.27 -0.22
C ALA A 349 24.71 -10.63 -0.72
N THR A 350 25.18 -11.06 -1.89
CA THR A 350 24.90 -12.37 -2.49
C THR A 350 25.38 -13.52 -1.60
N ALA A 351 26.64 -13.49 -1.15
CA ALA A 351 27.19 -14.49 -0.23
C ALA A 351 26.42 -14.54 1.09
N GLY A 352 26.03 -13.38 1.63
CA GLY A 352 25.22 -13.30 2.85
C GLY A 352 23.82 -13.92 2.66
N PHE A 353 23.20 -13.74 1.50
CA PHE A 353 21.94 -14.39 1.16
C PHE A 353 22.12 -15.91 1.02
N LEU A 354 23.09 -16.35 0.21
CA LEU A 354 23.38 -17.77 -0.03
C LEU A 354 23.66 -18.53 1.27
N LYS A 355 24.40 -17.93 2.20
CA LYS A 355 24.62 -18.51 3.53
C LYS A 355 23.31 -18.72 4.28
N ARG A 356 22.43 -17.71 4.30
CA ARG A 356 21.14 -17.82 4.99
C ARG A 356 20.21 -18.84 4.35
N THR A 357 20.21 -18.94 3.01
CA THR A 357 19.37 -19.90 2.30
C THR A 357 19.80 -21.34 2.59
N ARG A 358 21.12 -21.61 2.62
CA ARG A 358 21.68 -22.93 2.97
C ARG A 358 21.45 -23.33 4.43
N MET A 359 21.44 -22.37 5.36
CA MET A 359 21.09 -22.60 6.77
C MET A 359 19.58 -22.79 7.00
N GLY A 360 18.75 -22.35 6.05
CA GLY A 360 17.30 -22.41 6.14
C GLY A 360 16.71 -23.68 5.54
N ASN A 361 15.41 -23.89 5.75
CA ASN A 361 14.63 -24.97 5.14
C ASN A 361 13.69 -24.46 4.03
N LEU A 362 13.97 -23.27 3.48
CA LEU A 362 13.15 -22.69 2.42
C LEU A 362 13.35 -23.50 1.12
N ARG A 363 12.23 -23.80 0.45
CA ARG A 363 12.26 -24.36 -0.90
C ARG A 363 12.32 -23.22 -1.92
N PHE A 364 13.19 -23.37 -2.90
CA PHE A 364 13.39 -22.42 -3.99
C PHE A 364 12.87 -23.03 -5.30
N VAL A 365 12.56 -22.17 -6.28
CA VAL A 365 12.27 -22.63 -7.63
C VAL A 365 13.52 -23.29 -8.25
N PRO A 366 13.37 -24.30 -9.11
CA PRO A 366 14.52 -24.95 -9.76
C PRO A 366 15.43 -23.94 -10.46
N GLY A 367 16.75 -24.14 -10.41
CA GLY A 367 17.76 -23.27 -11.03
C GLY A 367 18.04 -21.94 -10.31
N PHE A 368 17.17 -21.47 -9.40
CA PHE A 368 17.39 -20.17 -8.75
C PHE A 368 18.64 -20.12 -7.87
N ILE A 369 18.94 -21.20 -7.13
CA ILE A 369 20.15 -21.25 -6.31
C ILE A 369 21.41 -21.29 -7.20
N ASP A 370 21.36 -22.02 -8.31
CA ASP A 370 22.45 -22.09 -9.29
C ASP A 370 22.73 -20.70 -9.89
N ASP A 371 21.68 -19.92 -10.18
CA ASP A 371 21.78 -18.53 -10.62
C ASP A 371 22.44 -17.63 -9.55
N VAL A 372 22.08 -17.82 -8.27
CA VAL A 372 22.66 -17.06 -7.15
C VAL A 372 24.16 -17.37 -6.98
N GLU A 373 24.54 -18.64 -7.11
CA GLU A 373 25.93 -19.09 -7.06
C GLU A 373 26.74 -18.54 -8.25
N SER A 374 26.18 -18.64 -9.46
CA SER A 374 26.78 -18.10 -10.68
C SER A 374 26.91 -16.58 -10.65
N HIS A 375 25.93 -15.88 -10.06
CA HIS A 375 26.00 -14.44 -9.81
C HIS A 375 27.10 -14.10 -8.81
N LEU A 376 27.25 -14.86 -7.73
CA LEU A 376 28.31 -14.63 -6.74
C LEU A 376 29.70 -14.78 -7.35
N ASP A 377 29.92 -15.82 -8.16
CA ASP A 377 31.17 -16.05 -8.88
C ASP A 377 31.49 -14.88 -9.84
N ARG A 378 30.50 -14.46 -10.65
CA ARG A 378 30.63 -13.26 -11.52
C ARG A 378 31.03 -12.00 -10.77
N MET A 379 30.57 -11.84 -9.52
CA MET A 379 30.92 -10.69 -8.67
C MET A 379 32.27 -10.84 -7.95
N GLY A 380 33.03 -11.91 -8.22
CA GLY A 380 34.33 -12.19 -7.62
C GLY A 380 34.26 -12.80 -6.22
N GLY A 381 33.12 -13.39 -5.85
CA GLY A 381 32.96 -14.13 -4.60
C GLY A 381 33.21 -15.63 -4.77
N PHE A 382 33.24 -16.37 -3.66
CA PHE A 382 33.50 -17.82 -3.65
C PHE A 382 32.26 -18.56 -3.10
N PRO A 383 31.41 -19.16 -3.95
CA PRO A 383 30.18 -19.85 -3.52
C PRO A 383 30.40 -20.98 -2.52
N GLU A 384 31.50 -21.74 -2.67
CA GLU A 384 31.85 -22.84 -1.76
C GLU A 384 32.17 -22.35 -0.34
N ALA A 385 32.74 -21.15 -0.21
CA ALA A 385 33.07 -20.55 1.08
C ALA A 385 31.86 -19.91 1.80
N ALA A 386 30.71 -19.80 1.11
CA ALA A 386 29.47 -19.25 1.66
C ALA A 386 28.60 -20.29 2.39
N ALA A 387 29.14 -21.49 2.67
CA ALA A 387 28.48 -22.56 3.41
C ALA A 387 28.27 -22.23 4.91
#